data_AF-A0A517VHL6-F1
#
_entry.id   AF-A0A517VHL6-F1
#
_cell.length_a   1.000
_cell.length_b   1.000
_cell.length_c   1.000
_cell.angle_alpha   90.00
_cell.angle_beta   90.00
_cell.angle_gamma   90.00
#
_symmetry.space_group_name_H-M   'P 1'
#
loop_
_entity.id
_entity.type
_entity.pdbx_description
1 polymer ?
#
loop_
_entity_poly.entity_id
_entity_poly.type
_entity_poly.pdbx_seq_one_letter_code
_entity_poly.pdbx_strand_id
1 'polypeptide(L)'
;MQKIKMLIITVMLSLFFAEPAITQTVVYPKRHWYYSYYHYRTYSNPVIILENNTYALSDLIRARGDSAVDIAYARKLHAQAARMEIENWVLRLKAYYEAKAIREAERLKRAYNHLDSKRLQNNRKWERLKNHPELNGPAIANGNALNFLLYRLSNSVLAYEYSQKSHSIDGIELKKMTLSPEVLHGVMLQQRLTNGRRMVFRADEGKPLDTNWWPNVLRDDYFNDGREEFEKQRDLVIQEASAGGISSKSLNALYVAFENMRDRFNSKNTRDSRFKEGMESWQQYYRAEIFLKSLWTEISLLQSTADIGILGAGLKFDPKEGECNVITLLQFISRNGLDFAPAKPGDEPAYHQLFNLMRDLYVNIADEDESLQPETKKYQQMLKRDGVPDVSSGSVLNK
;
A
#
# COMPACT_ATOMS: atom_id res chain seq x y z
N MET A 1 -8.74 4.76 -26.91
CA MET A 1 -7.27 4.55 -26.94
C MET A 1 -6.64 4.56 -28.34
N GLN A 2 -7.38 4.31 -29.45
CA GLN A 2 -6.79 4.32 -30.81
C GLN A 2 -6.43 5.73 -31.34
N LYS A 3 -7.16 6.79 -30.97
CA LYS A 3 -6.88 8.17 -31.45
C LYS A 3 -5.58 8.77 -30.89
N ILE A 4 -5.09 8.30 -29.74
CA ILE A 4 -3.84 8.78 -29.13
C ILE A 4 -2.60 8.15 -29.81
N LYS A 5 -2.73 6.93 -30.36
CA LYS A 5 -1.64 6.28 -31.08
C LYS A 5 -1.34 6.93 -32.44
N MET A 6 -2.34 7.50 -33.12
CA MET A 6 -2.09 8.21 -34.39
C MET A 6 -1.32 9.52 -34.18
N LEU A 7 -1.60 10.29 -33.13
CA LEU A 7 -0.96 11.59 -32.93
C LEU A 7 0.53 11.48 -32.58
N ILE A 8 0.95 10.38 -31.92
CA ILE A 8 2.35 10.15 -31.56
C ILE A 8 3.19 9.73 -32.79
N ILE A 9 2.59 9.04 -33.77
CA ILE A 9 3.28 8.64 -35.00
C ILE A 9 3.52 9.85 -35.92
N THR A 10 2.60 10.82 -35.96
CA THR A 10 2.76 12.01 -36.80
C THR A 10 3.83 12.97 -36.26
N VAL A 11 4.01 13.06 -34.94
CA VAL A 11 5.06 13.92 -34.35
C VAL A 11 6.45 13.29 -34.50
N MET A 12 6.58 11.97 -34.40
CA MET A 12 7.87 11.29 -34.61
C MET A 12 8.37 11.35 -36.06
N LEU A 13 7.48 11.42 -37.06
CA LEU A 13 7.92 11.52 -38.47
C LEU A 13 8.48 12.90 -38.85
N SER A 14 8.13 13.96 -38.10
CA SER A 14 8.61 15.32 -38.39
C SER A 14 10.01 15.65 -37.86
N LEU A 15 10.55 14.81 -36.96
CA LEU A 15 11.88 15.04 -36.36
C LEU A 15 13.03 14.32 -37.10
N PHE A 16 12.74 13.49 -38.11
CA PHE A 16 13.77 12.75 -38.87
C PHE A 16 14.20 13.40 -40.19
N PHE A 17 13.60 14.52 -40.61
CA PHE A 17 13.90 15.19 -41.89
C PHE A 17 14.49 16.60 -41.76
N ALA A 18 15.17 16.90 -40.66
CA ALA A 18 16.02 18.07 -40.57
C ALA A 18 17.48 17.66 -40.85
N GLU A 19 17.76 17.26 -42.09
CA GLU A 19 19.15 17.21 -42.56
C GLU A 19 19.70 18.65 -42.50
N PRO A 20 20.84 18.88 -41.82
CA PRO A 20 21.52 20.15 -41.98
C PRO A 20 22.08 20.15 -43.40
N ALA A 21 21.41 20.86 -44.30
CA ALA A 21 21.96 21.24 -45.60
C ALA A 21 23.14 22.20 -45.35
N ILE A 22 24.26 21.67 -44.88
CA ILE A 22 25.55 22.34 -44.93
C ILE A 22 25.99 22.23 -46.38
N THR A 23 25.41 23.07 -47.23
CA THR A 23 26.00 23.38 -48.53
C THR A 23 27.32 24.08 -48.24
N GLN A 24 28.40 23.30 -48.10
CA GLN A 24 29.76 23.79 -48.28
C GLN A 24 29.84 24.22 -49.74
N THR A 25 29.48 25.47 -50.01
CA THR A 25 29.84 26.13 -51.25
C THR A 25 31.35 26.32 -51.20
N VAL A 26 32.07 25.28 -51.64
CA VAL A 26 33.48 25.41 -52.00
C VAL A 26 33.48 26.36 -53.19
N VAL A 27 33.62 27.65 -52.90
CA VAL A 27 33.92 28.65 -53.92
C VAL A 27 35.34 28.34 -54.37
N TYR A 28 35.46 27.45 -55.36
CA TYR A 28 36.70 27.31 -56.09
C TYR A 28 37.02 28.70 -56.65
N PRO A 29 38.19 29.27 -56.35
CA PRO A 29 38.58 30.50 -57.02
C PRO A 29 38.51 30.21 -58.52
N LYS A 30 37.77 31.03 -59.27
CA LYS A 30 37.76 30.98 -60.73
C LYS A 30 39.23 31.01 -61.15
N ARG A 31 39.77 29.87 -61.60
CA ARG A 31 41.07 29.80 -62.25
C ARG A 31 40.93 30.66 -63.50
N HIS A 32 41.35 31.91 -63.41
CA HIS A 32 41.64 32.70 -64.60
C HIS A 32 42.87 32.05 -65.22
N TRP A 33 42.63 31.18 -66.20
CA TRP A 33 43.63 30.74 -67.16
C TRP A 33 44.00 31.96 -68.01
N TYR A 34 44.83 32.84 -67.45
CA TYR A 34 45.62 33.72 -68.29
C TYR A 34 46.59 32.82 -69.05
N TYR A 35 46.35 32.72 -70.36
CA TYR A 35 47.28 32.19 -71.33
C TYR A 35 48.66 32.82 -71.07
N SER A 36 49.57 32.09 -70.41
CA SER A 36 51.00 32.43 -70.39
C SER A 36 51.62 31.95 -71.70
N TYR A 37 51.21 32.57 -72.78
CA TYR A 37 51.96 32.56 -74.02
C TYR A 37 52.49 33.98 -74.22
N TYR A 38 53.79 34.07 -74.44
CA TYR A 38 54.59 35.23 -74.82
C TYR A 38 55.45 35.90 -73.72
N HIS A 39 56.77 35.76 -73.95
CA HIS A 39 57.89 36.57 -73.49
C HIS A 39 58.58 36.21 -72.16
N TYR A 40 59.15 35.00 -72.11
CA TYR A 40 60.51 34.88 -71.57
C TYR A 40 61.47 35.63 -72.51
N ARG A 41 62.18 36.64 -71.99
CA ARG A 41 63.14 37.53 -72.67
C ARG A 41 62.59 38.88 -73.15
N THR A 42 62.11 39.68 -72.22
CA THR A 42 62.39 41.12 -72.23
C THR A 42 63.08 41.43 -70.91
N TYR A 43 64.17 42.19 -70.96
CA TYR A 43 64.91 42.65 -69.79
C TYR A 43 63.91 43.25 -68.80
N SER A 44 63.64 42.54 -67.71
CA SER A 44 62.80 43.03 -66.64
C SER A 44 63.48 44.26 -66.07
N ASN A 45 62.97 45.44 -66.42
CA ASN A 45 63.37 46.67 -65.78
C ASN A 45 63.20 46.45 -64.27
N PRO A 46 64.27 46.56 -63.45
CA PRO A 46 64.20 46.30 -62.01
C PRO A 46 63.09 47.10 -61.32
N VAL A 47 62.71 48.24 -61.89
CA VAL A 47 61.58 49.07 -61.42
C VAL A 47 60.24 48.33 -61.48
N ILE A 48 59.92 47.62 -62.57
CA ILE A 48 58.64 46.91 -62.72
C ILE A 48 58.54 45.71 -61.78
N ILE A 49 59.66 45.01 -61.55
CA ILE A 49 59.71 43.92 -60.55
C ILE A 49 59.45 44.47 -59.15
N LEU A 50 60.09 45.60 -58.81
CA LEU A 50 59.90 46.24 -57.51
C LEU A 50 58.45 46.69 -57.33
N GLU A 51 57.85 47.35 -58.33
CA GLU A 51 56.45 47.78 -58.31
C GLU A 51 55.48 46.60 -58.09
N ASN A 52 55.61 45.53 -58.89
CA ASN A 52 54.79 44.32 -58.75
C ASN A 52 54.94 43.68 -57.36
N ASN A 53 56.16 43.67 -56.81
CA ASN A 53 56.39 43.18 -55.45
C ASN A 53 55.70 44.06 -54.40
N THR A 54 55.75 45.39 -54.53
CA THR A 54 55.01 46.30 -53.63
C THR A 54 53.50 46.11 -53.71
N TYR A 55 52.93 45.97 -54.91
CA TYR A 55 51.49 45.70 -55.07
C TYR A 55 51.12 44.35 -54.45
N ALA A 56 51.89 43.29 -54.73
CA ALA A 56 51.65 41.98 -54.16
C ALA A 56 51.73 41.97 -52.62
N LEU A 57 52.71 42.70 -52.04
CA LEU A 57 52.81 42.86 -50.59
C LEU A 57 51.65 43.67 -50.01
N SER A 58 51.23 44.74 -50.69
CA SER A 58 50.06 45.55 -50.29
C SER A 58 48.77 44.71 -50.29
N ASP A 59 48.53 43.93 -51.34
CA ASP A 59 47.38 43.05 -51.44
C ASP A 59 47.41 41.95 -50.38
N LEU A 60 48.59 41.40 -50.08
CA LEU A 60 48.76 40.42 -49.00
C LEU A 60 48.46 41.03 -47.62
N ILE A 61 48.89 42.26 -47.36
CA ILE A 61 48.58 42.97 -46.10
C ILE A 61 47.07 43.22 -46.00
N ARG A 62 46.43 43.68 -47.08
CA ARG A 62 44.98 43.91 -47.13
C ARG A 62 44.20 42.62 -46.90
N ALA A 63 44.53 41.56 -47.63
CA ALA A 63 43.90 40.24 -47.47
C ALA A 63 44.06 39.68 -46.05
N ARG A 64 45.23 39.91 -45.42
CA ARG A 64 45.46 39.53 -44.02
C ARG A 64 44.63 40.37 -43.05
N GLY A 65 44.45 41.66 -43.33
CA GLY A 65 43.57 42.55 -42.58
C GLY A 65 42.11 42.11 -42.66
N ASP A 66 41.61 41.87 -43.88
CA ASP A 66 40.24 41.41 -44.13
C ASP A 66 39.99 40.04 -43.45
N SER A 67 40.93 39.09 -43.59
CA SER A 67 40.87 37.80 -42.91
C SER A 67 40.83 37.93 -41.39
N ALA A 68 41.60 38.86 -40.80
CA ALA A 68 41.59 39.09 -39.36
C ALA A 68 40.23 39.63 -38.87
N VAL A 69 39.60 40.52 -39.64
CA VAL A 69 38.25 41.04 -39.36
C VAL A 69 37.22 39.93 -39.45
N ASP A 70 37.26 39.09 -40.49
CA ASP A 70 36.35 37.97 -40.67
C ASP A 70 36.48 36.94 -39.53
N ILE A 71 37.71 36.62 -39.11
CA ILE A 71 37.96 35.72 -37.97
C ILE A 71 37.41 36.33 -36.67
N ALA A 72 37.60 37.64 -36.44
CA ALA A 72 37.07 38.31 -35.25
C ALA A 72 35.53 38.32 -35.25
N TYR A 73 34.91 38.56 -36.42
CA TYR A 73 33.47 38.52 -36.59
C TYR A 73 32.90 37.10 -36.37
N ALA A 74 33.54 36.07 -36.93
CA ALA A 74 33.17 34.68 -36.72
C ALA A 74 33.25 34.29 -35.24
N ARG A 75 34.31 34.69 -34.52
CA ARG A 75 34.43 34.48 -33.07
C ARG A 75 33.30 35.13 -32.29
N LYS A 76 32.89 36.36 -32.67
CA LYS A 76 31.76 37.05 -32.06
C LYS A 76 30.45 36.29 -32.27
N LEU A 77 30.18 35.83 -33.50
CA LEU A 77 29.00 35.02 -33.81
C LEU A 77 28.98 33.70 -33.02
N HIS A 78 30.12 33.01 -32.93
CA HIS A 78 30.25 31.79 -32.12
C HIS A 78 29.97 32.05 -30.63
N ALA A 79 30.49 33.14 -30.06
CA ALA A 79 30.23 33.51 -28.67
C ALA A 79 28.74 33.81 -28.44
N GLN A 80 28.07 34.47 -29.39
CA GLN A 80 26.63 34.73 -29.33
C GLN A 80 25.80 33.45 -29.43
N ALA A 81 26.16 32.54 -30.33
CA ALA A 81 25.51 31.23 -30.46
C ALA A 81 25.65 30.42 -29.16
N ALA A 82 26.86 30.32 -28.61
CA ALA A 82 27.11 29.62 -27.34
C ALA A 82 26.31 30.23 -26.19
N ARG A 83 26.19 31.57 -26.12
CA ARG A 83 25.35 32.24 -25.13
C ARG A 83 23.87 31.85 -25.26
N MET A 84 23.33 31.87 -26.48
CA MET A 84 21.93 31.48 -26.73
C MET A 84 21.68 30.00 -26.42
N GLU A 85 22.65 29.12 -26.69
CA GLU A 85 22.57 27.70 -26.30
C GLU A 85 22.49 27.52 -24.78
N ILE A 86 23.33 28.23 -24.02
CA ILE A 86 23.30 28.20 -22.55
C ILE A 86 21.97 28.74 -22.03
N GLU A 87 21.49 29.87 -22.56
CA GLU A 87 20.19 30.44 -22.17
C GLU A 87 19.03 29.46 -22.45
N ASN A 88 19.02 28.83 -23.63
CA ASN A 88 18.05 27.79 -23.98
C ASN A 88 18.13 26.57 -23.05
N TRP A 89 19.34 26.15 -22.66
CA TRP A 89 19.52 25.04 -21.74
C TRP A 89 19.00 25.36 -20.33
N VAL A 90 19.28 26.57 -19.83
CA VAL A 90 18.74 27.06 -18.56
C VAL A 90 17.21 27.10 -18.60
N LEU A 91 16.61 27.60 -19.68
CA LEU A 91 15.15 27.61 -19.84
C LEU A 91 14.56 26.20 -19.86
N ARG A 92 15.20 25.24 -20.56
CA ARG A 92 14.77 23.83 -20.58
C ARG A 92 14.83 23.21 -19.19
N LEU A 93 15.89 23.47 -18.43
CA LEU A 93 16.00 22.97 -17.05
C LEU A 93 14.93 23.56 -16.14
N LYS A 94 14.68 24.87 -16.22
CA LYS A 94 13.60 25.52 -15.46
C LYS A 94 12.25 24.86 -15.76
N ALA A 95 11.90 24.74 -17.04
CA ALA A 95 10.66 24.08 -17.47
C ALA A 95 10.57 22.62 -16.99
N TYR A 96 11.68 21.88 -16.99
CA TYR A 96 11.72 20.51 -16.46
C TYR A 96 11.40 20.45 -14.97
N TYR A 97 12.01 21.31 -14.15
CA TYR A 97 11.79 21.33 -12.71
C TYR A 97 10.39 21.85 -12.35
N GLU A 98 9.87 22.84 -13.07
CA GLU A 98 8.48 23.29 -12.92
C GLU A 98 7.50 22.15 -13.22
N ALA A 99 7.68 21.44 -14.33
CA ALA A 99 6.86 20.27 -14.67
C ALA A 99 7.02 19.12 -13.65
N LYS A 100 8.19 18.97 -13.03
CA LYS A 100 8.41 18.00 -11.96
C LYS A 100 7.67 18.42 -10.68
N ALA A 101 7.76 19.68 -10.28
CA ALA A 101 7.07 20.22 -9.11
C ALA A 101 5.55 20.06 -9.23
N ILE A 102 4.98 20.36 -10.41
CA ILE A 102 3.54 20.16 -10.69
C ILE A 102 3.15 18.68 -10.52
N ARG A 103 3.93 17.75 -11.10
CA ARG A 103 3.65 16.31 -10.98
C ARG A 103 3.75 15.80 -9.54
N GLU A 104 4.72 16.27 -8.78
CA GLU A 104 4.87 15.92 -7.36
C GLU A 104 3.71 16.47 -6.52
N ALA A 105 3.31 17.72 -6.75
CA ALA A 105 2.15 18.33 -6.12
C ALA A 105 0.86 17.57 -6.43
N GLU A 106 0.63 17.17 -7.69
CA GLU A 106 -0.52 16.35 -8.07
C GLU A 106 -0.50 14.97 -7.41
N ARG A 107 0.67 14.31 -7.35
CA ARG A 107 0.83 13.01 -6.68
C ARG A 107 0.49 13.12 -5.19
N LEU A 108 0.99 14.16 -4.52
CA LEU A 108 0.69 14.43 -3.11
C LEU A 108 -0.80 14.74 -2.92
N LYS A 109 -1.41 15.53 -3.80
CA LYS A 109 -2.85 15.82 -3.77
C LYS A 109 -3.70 14.54 -3.91
N ARG A 110 -3.35 13.63 -4.81
CA ARG A 110 -4.04 12.33 -4.96
C ARG A 110 -3.88 11.46 -3.72
N ALA A 111 -2.67 11.39 -3.17
CA ALA A 111 -2.41 10.65 -1.93
C ALA A 111 -3.22 11.23 -0.75
N TYR A 112 -3.24 12.56 -0.61
CA TYR A 112 -4.04 13.26 0.40
C TYR A 112 -5.54 13.00 0.23
N ASN A 113 -6.08 13.16 -0.98
CA ASN A 113 -7.50 12.90 -1.26
C ASN A 113 -7.91 11.46 -0.93
N HIS A 114 -7.03 10.49 -1.18
CA HIS A 114 -7.26 9.09 -0.82
C HIS A 114 -7.32 8.89 0.70
N LEU A 115 -6.39 9.50 1.43
CA LEU A 115 -6.37 9.45 2.89
C LEU A 115 -7.60 10.15 3.49
N ASP A 116 -7.99 11.30 2.95
CA ASP A 116 -9.18 12.04 3.39
C ASP A 116 -10.47 11.26 3.08
N SER A 117 -10.57 10.64 1.90
CA SER A 117 -11.68 9.77 1.56
C SER A 117 -11.79 8.58 2.51
N LYS A 118 -10.67 7.95 2.88
CA LYS A 118 -10.63 6.88 3.90
C LYS A 118 -11.06 7.40 5.28
N ARG A 119 -10.60 8.59 5.67
CA ARG A 119 -11.00 9.24 6.92
C ARG A 119 -12.51 9.48 6.96
N LEU A 120 -13.10 10.02 5.90
CA LEU A 120 -14.54 10.23 5.78
C LEU A 120 -15.33 8.92 5.82
N GLN A 121 -14.87 7.87 5.13
CA GLN A 121 -15.48 6.55 5.20
C GLN A 121 -15.44 5.97 6.63
N ASN A 122 -14.30 6.09 7.30
CA ASN A 122 -14.15 5.66 8.69
C ASN A 122 -15.07 6.45 9.63
N ASN A 123 -15.21 7.76 9.44
CA ASN A 123 -16.11 8.59 10.24
C ASN A 123 -17.58 8.23 10.01
N ARG A 124 -18.00 8.04 8.75
CA ARG A 124 -19.36 7.56 8.44
C ARG A 124 -19.64 6.19 9.05
N LYS A 125 -18.65 5.28 9.00
CA LYS A 125 -18.74 3.96 9.63
C LYS A 125 -18.89 4.08 11.15
N TRP A 126 -18.12 4.97 11.77
CA TRP A 126 -18.24 5.26 13.20
C TRP A 126 -19.61 5.82 13.57
N GLU A 127 -20.08 6.87 12.89
CA GLU A 127 -21.41 7.46 13.14
C GLU A 127 -22.53 6.42 13.04
N ARG A 128 -22.43 5.51 12.05
CA ARG A 128 -23.38 4.41 11.92
C ARG A 128 -23.29 3.41 13.07
N LEU A 129 -22.10 3.07 13.55
CA LEU A 129 -21.89 2.16 14.69
C LEU A 129 -22.35 2.77 16.03
N LYS A 130 -22.14 4.08 16.18
CA LYS A 130 -22.51 4.86 17.36
C LYS A 130 -24.02 5.03 17.46
N ASN A 131 -24.65 5.59 16.42
CA ASN A 131 -26.03 6.05 16.47
C ASN A 131 -27.05 4.95 16.10
N HIS A 132 -26.62 3.94 15.35
CA HIS A 132 -27.50 2.87 14.84
C HIS A 132 -26.89 1.47 15.02
N PRO A 133 -26.56 1.05 16.26
CA PRO A 133 -25.98 -0.27 16.52
C PRO A 133 -26.84 -1.43 15.98
N GLU A 134 -28.17 -1.28 16.00
CA GLU A 134 -29.16 -2.26 15.51
C GLU A 134 -29.00 -2.59 14.02
N LEU A 135 -28.55 -1.63 13.20
CA LEU A 135 -28.34 -1.82 11.76
C LEU A 135 -27.02 -2.53 11.43
N ASN A 136 -26.23 -2.88 12.44
CA ASN A 136 -24.88 -3.44 12.29
C ASN A 136 -24.74 -4.85 12.88
N GLY A 137 -25.84 -5.53 13.22
CA GLY A 137 -25.80 -6.89 13.79
C GLY A 137 -24.86 -7.85 13.04
N PRO A 138 -24.96 -7.98 11.70
CA PRO A 138 -24.03 -8.83 10.94
C PRO A 138 -22.57 -8.38 11.03
N ALA A 139 -22.29 -7.07 11.13
CA ALA A 139 -20.92 -6.57 11.26
C ALA A 139 -20.35 -6.80 12.66
N ILE A 140 -21.21 -6.78 13.69
CA ILE A 140 -20.87 -7.12 15.07
C ILE A 140 -20.58 -8.61 15.17
N ALA A 141 -21.49 -9.48 14.74
CA ALA A 141 -21.32 -10.94 14.77
C ALA A 141 -20.09 -11.41 13.98
N ASN A 142 -19.75 -10.76 12.85
CA ASN A 142 -18.55 -11.09 12.10
C ASN A 142 -17.23 -10.58 12.73
N GLY A 143 -17.29 -9.86 13.85
CA GLY A 143 -16.12 -9.23 14.49
C GLY A 143 -15.61 -7.96 13.79
N ASN A 144 -16.16 -7.58 12.63
CA ASN A 144 -15.73 -6.42 11.85
C ASN A 144 -15.96 -5.08 12.56
N ALA A 145 -17.04 -4.97 13.34
CA ALA A 145 -17.33 -3.79 14.15
C ALA A 145 -16.40 -3.72 15.37
N LEU A 146 -16.17 -4.85 16.04
CA LEU A 146 -15.24 -4.95 17.17
C LEU A 146 -13.80 -4.62 16.74
N ASN A 147 -13.34 -5.18 15.62
CA ASN A 147 -12.01 -4.87 15.06
C ASN A 147 -11.88 -3.39 14.68
N PHE A 148 -12.95 -2.79 14.15
CA PHE A 148 -12.94 -1.35 13.85
C PHE A 148 -12.75 -0.50 15.11
N LEU A 149 -13.44 -0.86 16.20
CA LEU A 149 -13.29 -0.17 17.49
C LEU A 149 -11.95 -0.47 18.14
N LEU A 150 -11.46 -1.72 18.07
CA LEU A 150 -10.14 -2.13 18.53
C LEU A 150 -9.06 -1.25 17.90
N TYR A 151 -9.05 -1.11 16.57
CA TYR A 151 -8.07 -0.27 15.88
C TYR A 151 -8.19 1.22 16.22
N ARG A 152 -9.38 1.72 16.58
CA ARG A 152 -9.51 3.11 17.03
C ARG A 152 -8.98 3.28 18.46
N LEU A 153 -9.41 2.41 19.37
CA LEU A 153 -9.02 2.42 20.78
C LEU A 153 -7.52 2.11 20.99
N SER A 154 -6.92 1.25 20.16
CA SER A 154 -5.50 0.91 20.27
C SER A 154 -4.56 1.99 19.71
N ASN A 155 -5.01 2.75 18.71
CA ASN A 155 -4.23 3.84 18.12
C ASN A 155 -4.36 5.15 18.90
N SER A 156 -5.44 5.33 19.66
CA SER A 156 -5.55 6.45 20.60
C SER A 156 -4.59 6.25 21.78
N VAL A 157 -3.94 7.33 22.23
CA VAL A 157 -2.97 7.40 23.34
C VAL A 157 -3.48 6.69 24.62
N LEU A 158 -4.79 6.60 24.73
CA LEU A 158 -5.63 5.99 25.75
C LEU A 158 -5.27 4.54 26.12
N ALA A 159 -4.92 3.68 25.16
CA ALA A 159 -4.59 2.28 25.50
C ALA A 159 -3.38 2.17 26.44
N TYR A 160 -2.45 3.14 26.36
CA TYR A 160 -1.28 3.24 27.22
C TYR A 160 -1.55 4.04 28.48
N GLU A 161 -2.29 5.16 28.41
CA GLU A 161 -2.59 6.00 29.58
C GLU A 161 -3.42 5.25 30.63
N TYR A 162 -4.44 4.50 30.22
CA TYR A 162 -5.26 3.70 31.15
C TYR A 162 -4.53 2.48 31.73
N SER A 163 -3.41 2.06 31.13
CA SER A 163 -2.56 0.99 31.68
C SER A 163 -1.73 1.46 32.89
N GLN A 164 -1.38 2.75 32.94
CA GLN A 164 -0.41 3.28 33.89
C GLN A 164 -1.05 3.76 35.19
N LYS A 165 -1.99 3.01 35.79
CA LYS A 165 -2.55 3.23 37.16
C LYS A 165 -2.96 4.68 37.54
N SER A 166 -3.02 5.62 36.60
CA SER A 166 -3.10 7.06 36.85
C SER A 166 -4.50 7.57 36.49
N HIS A 167 -5.39 7.39 37.47
CA HIS A 167 -6.32 8.40 37.97
C HIS A 167 -7.46 9.01 37.11
N SER A 168 -7.76 8.62 35.86
CA SER A 168 -8.87 9.29 35.14
C SER A 168 -10.20 8.53 35.01
N ILE A 169 -10.23 7.19 35.08
CA ILE A 169 -11.53 6.47 35.14
C ILE A 169 -11.86 6.17 36.59
N ASP A 170 -12.91 6.81 37.10
CA ASP A 170 -13.48 6.50 38.40
C ASP A 170 -13.68 4.98 38.52
N GLY A 171 -13.27 4.37 39.63
CA GLY A 171 -13.43 2.92 39.85
C GLY A 171 -14.88 2.41 39.72
N ILE A 172 -15.86 3.32 39.68
CA ILE A 172 -17.28 3.05 39.39
C ILE A 172 -17.50 2.72 37.90
N GLU A 173 -16.78 3.35 36.98
CA GLU A 173 -16.89 3.09 35.54
C GLU A 173 -16.14 1.81 35.13
N LEU A 174 -14.99 1.52 35.74
CA LEU A 174 -14.27 0.25 35.56
C LEU A 174 -15.13 -0.97 35.95
N LYS A 175 -15.93 -0.85 37.02
CA LYS A 175 -16.88 -1.89 37.43
C LYS A 175 -18.00 -2.14 36.41
N LYS A 176 -18.39 -1.13 35.62
CA LYS A 176 -19.38 -1.30 34.54
C LYS A 176 -18.77 -1.99 33.32
N MET A 177 -17.45 -1.97 33.19
CA MET A 177 -16.69 -2.55 32.07
C MET A 177 -16.14 -3.95 32.36
N THR A 178 -16.57 -4.58 33.46
CA THR A 178 -16.20 -5.96 33.78
C THR A 178 -16.83 -6.92 32.78
N LEU A 179 -16.01 -7.80 32.22
CA LEU A 179 -16.47 -8.87 31.34
C LEU A 179 -16.98 -10.03 32.18
N SER A 180 -18.20 -10.49 31.91
CA SER A 180 -18.65 -11.75 32.51
C SER A 180 -17.85 -12.90 31.90
N PRO A 181 -17.62 -13.99 32.66
CA PRO A 181 -16.97 -15.19 32.12
C PRO A 181 -17.68 -15.77 30.90
N GLU A 182 -19.01 -15.67 30.84
CA GLU A 182 -19.83 -16.13 29.72
C GLU A 182 -19.53 -15.32 28.44
N VAL A 183 -19.40 -13.99 28.57
CA VAL A 183 -19.03 -13.13 27.44
C VAL A 183 -17.64 -13.50 26.94
N LEU A 184 -16.67 -13.67 27.86
CA LEU A 184 -15.31 -14.01 27.48
C LEU A 184 -15.24 -15.36 26.75
N HIS A 185 -15.99 -16.37 27.22
CA HIS A 185 -16.07 -17.67 26.58
C HIS A 185 -16.62 -17.57 25.15
N GLY A 186 -17.62 -16.72 24.92
CA GLY A 186 -18.22 -16.51 23.60
C GLY A 186 -17.33 -15.76 22.60
N VAL A 187 -16.25 -15.13 23.04
CA VAL A 187 -15.39 -14.30 22.18
C VAL A 187 -14.35 -15.16 21.46
N MET A 188 -14.37 -15.10 20.12
CA MET A 188 -13.37 -15.73 19.27
C MET A 188 -12.31 -14.71 18.83
N LEU A 189 -11.05 -15.08 18.98
CA LEU A 189 -9.90 -14.31 18.52
C LEU A 189 -9.28 -14.99 17.30
N GLN A 190 -8.64 -14.21 16.45
CA GLN A 190 -7.85 -14.69 15.32
C GLN A 190 -6.47 -14.04 15.30
N GLN A 191 -5.45 -14.83 14.95
CA GLN A 191 -4.11 -14.35 14.68
C GLN A 191 -3.81 -14.43 13.19
N ARG A 192 -3.28 -13.35 12.61
CA ARG A 192 -2.83 -13.33 11.22
C ARG A 192 -1.38 -13.79 11.14
N LEU A 193 -1.15 -14.84 10.36
CA LEU A 193 0.19 -15.38 10.10
C LEU A 193 0.79 -14.73 8.84
N THR A 194 2.11 -14.79 8.70
CA THR A 194 2.87 -14.16 7.60
C THR A 194 2.40 -14.57 6.20
N ASN A 195 1.88 -15.79 6.05
CA ASN A 195 1.39 -16.33 4.77
C ASN A 195 -0.09 -16.02 4.48
N GLY A 196 -0.68 -15.06 5.20
CA GLY A 196 -2.11 -14.72 5.07
C GLY A 196 -3.07 -15.76 5.66
N ARG A 197 -2.53 -16.83 6.26
CA ARG A 197 -3.31 -17.81 7.01
C ARG A 197 -3.79 -17.21 8.33
N ARG A 198 -4.89 -17.75 8.86
CA ARG A 198 -5.51 -17.29 10.09
C ARG A 198 -5.74 -18.48 11.01
N MET A 199 -5.36 -18.30 12.26
CA MET A 199 -5.65 -19.22 13.36
C MET A 199 -6.77 -18.61 14.18
N VAL A 200 -7.78 -19.41 14.57
CA VAL A 200 -8.97 -18.92 15.29
C VAL A 200 -9.14 -19.73 16.57
N PHE A 201 -9.31 -19.06 17.71
CA PHE A 201 -9.43 -19.70 19.03
C PHE A 201 -10.33 -18.89 19.97
N ARG A 202 -10.87 -19.53 21.02
CA ARG A 202 -11.62 -18.82 22.07
C ARG A 202 -10.67 -18.02 22.97
N ALA A 203 -11.10 -16.84 23.41
CA ALA A 203 -10.27 -15.92 24.20
C ALA A 203 -9.84 -16.50 25.56
N ASP A 204 -10.74 -17.20 26.25
CA ASP A 204 -10.54 -17.77 27.58
C ASP A 204 -9.76 -19.10 27.58
N GLU A 205 -9.87 -19.87 26.51
CA GLU A 205 -9.19 -21.16 26.41
C GLU A 205 -7.77 -21.02 25.84
N GLY A 206 -7.61 -20.15 24.84
CA GLY A 206 -6.35 -20.07 24.07
C GLY A 206 -5.98 -21.36 23.35
N LYS A 207 -6.88 -22.35 23.30
CA LYS A 207 -6.60 -23.69 22.74
C LYS A 207 -6.82 -23.67 21.22
N PRO A 208 -5.81 -24.07 20.42
CA PRO A 208 -5.99 -24.43 19.02
C PRO A 208 -6.79 -25.72 18.88
N LEU A 209 -7.25 -26.00 17.66
CA LEU A 209 -7.86 -27.26 17.25
C LEU A 209 -9.13 -27.58 18.05
N ASP A 210 -9.89 -26.54 18.39
CA ASP A 210 -11.20 -26.70 19.00
C ASP A 210 -12.17 -27.37 18.00
N THR A 211 -12.54 -28.62 18.29
CA THR A 211 -13.55 -29.37 17.52
C THR A 211 -14.89 -29.46 18.24
N ASN A 212 -15.09 -28.72 19.34
CA ASN A 212 -16.36 -28.73 20.08
C ASN A 212 -17.55 -28.35 19.19
N TRP A 213 -17.30 -27.64 18.09
CA TRP A 213 -18.32 -27.26 17.12
C TRP A 213 -17.87 -27.55 15.69
N TRP A 214 -18.45 -28.58 15.07
CA TRP A 214 -18.28 -28.86 13.65
C TRP A 214 -19.28 -28.05 12.81
N PRO A 215 -18.91 -27.52 11.63
CA PRO A 215 -19.86 -26.94 10.67
C PRO A 215 -20.94 -27.96 10.24
N ASN A 216 -22.17 -27.49 9.96
CA ASN A 216 -23.32 -28.36 9.66
C ASN A 216 -23.05 -29.46 8.62
N VAL A 217 -22.37 -29.13 7.51
CA VAL A 217 -22.03 -30.11 6.46
C VAL A 217 -21.15 -31.25 6.98
N LEU A 218 -20.27 -30.95 7.93
CA LEU A 218 -19.35 -31.92 8.53
C LEU A 218 -19.99 -32.68 9.72
N ARG A 219 -21.21 -32.33 10.15
CA ARG A 219 -21.96 -33.06 11.18
C ARG A 219 -22.74 -34.25 10.64
N ASP A 220 -22.91 -34.32 9.33
CA ASP A 220 -23.59 -35.42 8.66
C ASP A 220 -22.92 -36.76 8.97
N ASP A 221 -23.73 -37.82 9.11
CA ASP A 221 -23.27 -39.16 9.49
C ASP A 221 -22.16 -39.70 8.58
N TYR A 222 -22.14 -39.27 7.32
CA TYR A 222 -21.06 -39.59 6.37
C TYR A 222 -19.65 -39.23 6.87
N PHE A 223 -19.55 -38.23 7.75
CA PHE A 223 -18.28 -37.73 8.29
C PHE A 223 -17.98 -38.25 9.70
N ASN A 224 -18.84 -39.05 10.33
CA ASN A 224 -18.66 -39.50 11.72
C ASN A 224 -17.30 -40.20 11.93
N ASP A 225 -16.95 -41.22 11.14
CA ASP A 225 -15.66 -41.91 11.30
C ASP A 225 -14.47 -40.96 11.13
N GLY A 226 -14.57 -40.00 10.20
CA GLY A 226 -13.51 -39.04 9.92
C GLY A 226 -13.32 -38.05 11.08
N ARG A 227 -14.41 -37.62 11.70
CA ARG A 227 -14.39 -36.77 12.89
C ARG A 227 -13.82 -37.50 14.09
N GLU A 228 -14.29 -38.71 14.37
CA GLU A 228 -13.82 -39.53 15.49
C GLU A 228 -12.32 -39.84 15.38
N GLU A 229 -11.85 -40.23 14.20
CA GLU A 229 -10.42 -40.49 14.00
C GLU A 229 -9.60 -39.20 14.13
N PHE A 230 -10.08 -38.07 13.59
CA PHE A 230 -9.41 -36.78 13.75
C PHE A 230 -9.31 -36.36 15.22
N GLU A 231 -10.42 -36.43 15.97
CA GLU A 231 -10.49 -36.07 17.39
C GLU A 231 -9.59 -36.97 18.23
N LYS A 232 -9.59 -38.27 17.96
CA LYS A 232 -8.68 -39.23 18.61
C LYS A 232 -7.21 -38.87 18.38
N GLN A 233 -6.79 -38.61 17.14
CA GLN A 233 -5.41 -38.24 16.85
C GLN A 233 -5.04 -36.87 17.45
N ARG A 234 -5.99 -35.92 17.46
CA ARG A 234 -5.81 -34.62 18.11
C ARG A 234 -5.56 -34.80 19.61
N ASP A 235 -6.40 -35.58 20.29
CA ASP A 235 -6.30 -35.79 21.73
C ASP A 235 -4.98 -36.48 22.11
N LEU A 236 -4.49 -37.41 21.27
CA LEU A 236 -3.15 -37.99 21.42
C LEU A 236 -2.05 -36.93 21.32
N VAL A 237 -2.11 -36.05 20.31
CA VAL A 237 -1.14 -34.96 20.16
C VAL A 237 -1.18 -34.00 21.36
N ILE A 238 -2.37 -33.68 21.88
CA ILE A 238 -2.53 -32.84 23.08
C ILE A 238 -1.94 -33.54 24.33
N GLN A 239 -2.17 -34.84 24.48
CA GLN A 239 -1.60 -35.62 25.59
C GLN A 239 -0.06 -35.66 25.53
N GLU A 240 0.51 -35.93 24.35
CA GLU A 240 1.97 -35.89 24.14
C GLU A 240 2.55 -34.49 24.44
N ALA A 241 1.86 -33.45 24.01
CA ALA A 241 2.22 -32.07 24.32
C ALA A 241 2.35 -31.81 25.82
N SER A 242 1.35 -32.27 26.58
CA SER A 242 1.31 -32.09 28.03
C SER A 242 2.44 -32.86 28.73
N ALA A 243 2.95 -33.93 28.09
CA ALA A 243 4.11 -34.70 28.55
C ALA A 243 5.46 -34.07 28.18
N GLY A 244 5.48 -32.93 27.48
CA GLY A 244 6.70 -32.15 27.20
C GLY A 244 7.31 -32.34 25.82
N GLY A 245 6.61 -33.00 24.88
CA GLY A 245 7.08 -33.10 23.50
C GLY A 245 6.12 -33.85 22.59
N ILE A 246 6.04 -33.45 21.32
CA ILE A 246 5.13 -34.03 20.34
C ILE A 246 5.89 -34.99 19.42
N SER A 247 5.41 -36.22 19.27
CA SER A 247 6.01 -37.17 18.35
C SER A 247 5.69 -36.81 16.90
N SER A 248 6.71 -36.86 16.03
CA SER A 248 6.52 -36.71 14.58
C SER A 248 5.53 -37.74 14.02
N LYS A 249 5.46 -38.94 14.62
CA LYS A 249 4.51 -39.98 14.22
C LYS A 249 3.07 -39.56 14.49
N SER A 250 2.80 -38.97 15.66
CA SER A 250 1.46 -38.54 16.07
C SER A 250 1.00 -37.32 15.26
N LEU A 251 1.91 -36.39 14.94
CA LEU A 251 1.63 -35.29 14.01
C LEU A 251 1.31 -35.79 12.59
N ASN A 252 2.05 -36.79 12.09
CA ASN A 252 1.75 -37.38 10.78
C ASN A 252 0.42 -38.13 10.79
N ALA A 253 0.08 -38.83 11.87
CA ALA A 253 -1.21 -39.50 12.00
C ALA A 253 -2.37 -38.49 12.01
N LEU A 254 -2.24 -37.38 12.75
CA LEU A 254 -3.20 -36.28 12.75
C LEU A 254 -3.36 -35.66 11.35
N TYR A 255 -2.25 -35.43 10.64
CA TYR A 255 -2.27 -34.92 9.27
C TYR A 255 -3.00 -35.88 8.31
N VAL A 256 -2.73 -37.18 8.39
CA VAL A 256 -3.40 -38.19 7.57
C VAL A 256 -4.90 -38.25 7.88
N ALA A 257 -5.29 -38.20 9.16
CA ALA A 257 -6.70 -38.14 9.56
C ALA A 257 -7.41 -36.90 8.97
N PHE A 258 -6.74 -35.74 9.01
CA PHE A 258 -7.25 -34.52 8.40
C PHE A 258 -7.40 -34.63 6.87
N GLU A 259 -6.37 -35.13 6.16
CA GLU A 259 -6.41 -35.30 4.70
C GLU A 259 -7.53 -36.24 4.28
N ASN A 260 -7.70 -37.38 4.98
CA ASN A 260 -8.80 -38.32 4.73
C ASN A 260 -10.17 -37.66 4.89
N MET A 261 -10.36 -36.84 5.94
CA MET A 261 -11.61 -36.10 6.15
C MET A 261 -11.83 -35.04 5.06
N ARG A 262 -10.77 -34.32 4.66
CA ARG A 262 -10.84 -33.31 3.58
C ARG A 262 -11.17 -33.96 2.23
N ASP A 263 -10.62 -35.13 1.95
CA ASP A 263 -10.88 -35.86 0.71
C ASP A 263 -12.31 -36.38 0.66
N ARG A 264 -12.85 -36.91 1.78
CA ARG A 264 -14.28 -37.22 1.93
C ARG A 264 -15.16 -35.98 1.73
N PHE A 265 -14.72 -34.82 2.23
CA PHE A 265 -15.48 -33.58 2.08
C PHE A 265 -15.54 -33.13 0.62
N ASN A 266 -14.41 -33.18 -0.08
CA ASN A 266 -14.31 -32.81 -1.49
C ASN A 266 -15.01 -33.79 -2.42
N SER A 267 -15.01 -35.09 -2.09
CA SER A 267 -15.69 -36.12 -2.89
C SER A 267 -17.21 -35.98 -2.81
N LYS A 268 -17.77 -35.68 -1.63
CA LYS A 268 -19.20 -35.43 -1.45
C LYS A 268 -19.64 -34.09 -2.05
N ASN A 269 -18.84 -33.03 -1.87
CA ASN A 269 -19.17 -31.67 -2.31
C ASN A 269 -18.53 -31.31 -3.65
N THR A 270 -18.87 -32.06 -4.70
CA THR A 270 -18.42 -31.76 -6.06
C THR A 270 -18.92 -30.39 -6.54
N ARG A 271 -18.31 -29.84 -7.61
CA ARG A 271 -18.78 -28.59 -8.22
C ARG A 271 -20.26 -28.68 -8.63
N ASP A 272 -20.68 -29.82 -9.17
CA ASP A 272 -22.03 -29.99 -9.69
C ASP A 272 -23.09 -30.14 -8.60
N SER A 273 -22.78 -30.80 -7.47
CA SER A 273 -23.71 -30.84 -6.32
C SER A 273 -23.92 -29.44 -5.74
N ARG A 274 -22.85 -28.64 -5.61
CA ARG A 274 -22.91 -27.26 -5.11
C ARG A 274 -23.83 -26.35 -5.92
N PHE A 275 -23.88 -26.50 -7.25
CA PHE A 275 -24.76 -25.67 -8.08
C PHE A 275 -26.23 -26.11 -8.01
N LYS A 276 -26.49 -27.41 -7.80
CA LYS A 276 -27.86 -27.95 -7.78
C LYS A 276 -28.61 -27.62 -6.49
N GLU A 277 -27.92 -27.51 -5.37
CA GLU A 277 -28.53 -27.35 -4.03
C GLU A 277 -28.79 -25.88 -3.63
N GLY A 278 -28.35 -24.92 -4.44
CA GLY A 278 -28.64 -23.49 -4.25
C GLY A 278 -27.67 -22.76 -3.30
N MET A 279 -28.00 -21.50 -3.01
CA MET A 279 -27.11 -20.56 -2.32
C MET A 279 -26.84 -20.93 -0.85
N GLU A 280 -27.81 -21.51 -0.15
CA GLU A 280 -27.65 -21.90 1.26
C GLU A 280 -26.64 -23.04 1.43
N SER A 281 -26.76 -24.09 0.63
CA SER A 281 -25.77 -25.18 0.59
C SER A 281 -24.38 -24.64 0.28
N TRP A 282 -24.26 -23.71 -0.67
CA TRP A 282 -22.98 -23.05 -0.95
C TRP A 282 -22.38 -22.32 0.25
N GLN A 283 -23.18 -21.60 1.04
CA GLN A 283 -22.71 -20.94 2.26
C GLN A 283 -22.25 -21.95 3.32
N GLN A 284 -22.99 -23.06 3.50
CA GLN A 284 -22.62 -24.11 4.44
C GLN A 284 -21.33 -24.82 4.02
N TYR A 285 -21.17 -25.12 2.72
CA TYR A 285 -19.93 -25.61 2.13
C TYR A 285 -18.77 -24.65 2.39
N TYR A 286 -18.94 -23.36 2.11
CA TYR A 286 -17.90 -22.36 2.28
C TYR A 286 -17.45 -22.23 3.73
N ARG A 287 -18.39 -22.29 4.69
CA ARG A 287 -18.07 -22.33 6.13
C ARG A 287 -17.27 -23.57 6.51
N ALA A 288 -17.65 -24.74 6.00
CA ALA A 288 -16.90 -25.98 6.22
C ALA A 288 -15.49 -25.92 5.60
N GLU A 289 -15.36 -25.36 4.41
CA GLU A 289 -14.06 -25.18 3.74
C GLU A 289 -13.14 -24.23 4.53
N ILE A 290 -13.65 -23.10 5.03
CA ILE A 290 -12.89 -22.18 5.88
C ILE A 290 -12.41 -22.89 7.15
N PHE A 291 -13.30 -23.66 7.78
CA PHE A 291 -12.96 -24.42 8.99
C PHE A 291 -11.88 -25.48 8.73
N LEU A 292 -11.98 -26.24 7.63
CA LEU A 292 -10.92 -27.19 7.27
C LEU A 292 -9.59 -26.48 6.97
N LYS A 293 -9.62 -25.28 6.37
CA LYS A 293 -8.41 -24.47 6.16
C LYS A 293 -7.80 -23.95 7.45
N SER A 294 -8.60 -23.61 8.47
CA SER A 294 -8.06 -23.22 9.78
C SER A 294 -7.41 -24.41 10.47
N LEU A 295 -8.06 -25.58 10.48
CA LEU A 295 -7.47 -26.81 11.01
C LEU A 295 -6.14 -27.17 10.32
N TRP A 296 -6.10 -27.12 8.98
CA TRP A 296 -4.86 -27.35 8.24
C TRP A 296 -3.76 -26.36 8.61
N THR A 297 -4.12 -25.09 8.79
CA THR A 297 -3.17 -24.05 9.19
C THR A 297 -2.56 -24.38 10.55
N GLU A 298 -3.38 -24.80 11.50
CA GLU A 298 -2.96 -25.16 12.86
C GLU A 298 -2.09 -26.43 12.86
N ILE A 299 -2.46 -27.46 12.10
CA ILE A 299 -1.65 -28.68 11.93
C ILE A 299 -0.30 -28.35 11.26
N SER A 300 -0.31 -27.51 10.22
CA SER A 300 0.91 -27.09 9.54
C SER A 300 1.84 -26.28 10.45
N LEU A 301 1.28 -25.46 11.35
CA LEU A 301 2.06 -24.76 12.37
C LEU A 301 2.67 -25.75 13.36
N LEU A 302 1.88 -26.68 13.89
CA LEU A 302 2.35 -27.75 14.78
C LEU A 302 3.50 -28.54 14.17
N GLN A 303 3.41 -28.89 12.89
CA GLN A 303 4.48 -29.59 12.17
C GLN A 303 5.76 -28.75 12.02
N SER A 304 5.61 -27.43 11.85
CA SER A 304 6.77 -26.54 11.67
C SER A 304 7.49 -26.20 12.97
N THR A 305 6.76 -26.08 14.08
CA THR A 305 7.33 -25.66 15.36
C THR A 305 7.61 -26.81 16.31
N ALA A 306 6.88 -27.93 16.20
CA ALA A 306 6.86 -29.04 17.15
C ALA A 306 6.60 -28.62 18.62
N ASP A 307 6.15 -27.39 18.83
CA ASP A 307 5.93 -26.78 20.14
C ASP A 307 4.48 -26.29 20.23
N ILE A 308 3.76 -26.83 21.22
CA ILE A 308 2.38 -26.45 21.54
C ILE A 308 2.31 -25.20 22.41
N GLY A 309 3.41 -24.80 23.06
CA GLY A 309 3.49 -23.54 23.81
C GLY A 309 3.20 -22.32 22.94
N ILE A 310 3.65 -22.36 21.69
CA ILE A 310 3.39 -21.33 20.65
C ILE A 310 1.89 -21.25 20.29
N LEU A 311 1.16 -22.34 20.52
CA LEU A 311 -0.21 -22.50 20.08
C LEU A 311 -1.24 -22.33 21.22
N GLY A 312 -0.88 -22.67 22.46
CA GLY A 312 -1.85 -22.75 23.57
C GLY A 312 -1.64 -21.80 24.75
N ALA A 313 -0.39 -21.57 25.17
CA ALA A 313 -0.14 -20.97 26.50
C ALA A 313 -0.02 -19.44 26.47
N GLY A 314 0.60 -18.88 25.44
CA GLY A 314 0.80 -17.42 25.34
C GLY A 314 -0.40 -16.63 24.82
N LEU A 315 -1.39 -17.32 24.23
CA LEU A 315 -2.53 -16.71 23.55
C LEU A 315 -3.84 -16.79 24.35
N LYS A 316 -3.82 -17.43 25.52
CA LYS A 316 -4.94 -17.45 26.46
C LYS A 316 -5.02 -16.12 27.20
N PHE A 317 -6.19 -15.49 27.19
CA PHE A 317 -6.47 -14.39 28.10
C PHE A 317 -6.83 -14.96 29.47
N ASP A 318 -5.93 -14.86 30.45
CA ASP A 318 -6.23 -15.31 31.81
C ASP A 318 -6.88 -14.16 32.62
N PRO A 319 -8.16 -14.28 33.00
CA PRO A 319 -8.84 -13.25 33.77
C PRO A 319 -8.33 -13.13 35.21
N LYS A 320 -7.43 -14.02 35.67
CA LYS A 320 -6.86 -13.99 37.03
C LYS A 320 -5.55 -13.20 37.14
N GLU A 321 -4.84 -13.01 36.02
CA GLU A 321 -3.58 -12.23 36.01
C GLU A 321 -3.83 -10.71 35.95
N GLY A 322 -5.08 -10.27 35.86
CA GLY A 322 -5.49 -8.87 35.91
C GLY A 322 -6.98 -8.70 36.25
N GLU A 323 -7.50 -7.48 36.15
CA GLU A 323 -8.94 -7.25 36.22
C GLU A 323 -9.60 -7.76 34.92
N CYS A 324 -10.62 -8.62 35.03
CA CYS A 324 -11.40 -9.12 33.90
C CYS A 324 -12.30 -8.00 33.34
N ASN A 325 -11.68 -7.07 32.61
CA ASN A 325 -12.33 -5.88 32.06
C ASN A 325 -12.05 -5.78 30.55
N VAL A 326 -12.84 -4.95 29.87
CA VAL A 326 -12.71 -4.77 28.41
C VAL A 326 -11.34 -4.20 28.03
N ILE A 327 -10.80 -3.32 28.86
CA ILE A 327 -9.53 -2.63 28.59
C ILE A 327 -8.35 -3.62 28.57
N THR A 328 -8.27 -4.51 29.57
CA THR A 328 -7.22 -5.53 29.65
C THR A 328 -7.33 -6.53 28.51
N LEU A 329 -8.55 -6.90 28.08
CA LEU A 329 -8.76 -7.71 26.89
C LEU A 329 -8.24 -7.00 25.63
N LEU A 330 -8.57 -5.72 25.44
CA LEU A 330 -8.11 -4.96 24.27
C LEU A 330 -6.59 -4.77 24.26
N GLN A 331 -5.98 -4.53 25.42
CA GLN A 331 -4.52 -4.47 25.56
C GLN A 331 -3.87 -5.81 25.23
N PHE A 332 -4.43 -6.91 25.72
CA PHE A 332 -3.97 -8.25 25.41
C PHE A 332 -4.03 -8.53 23.90
N ILE A 333 -5.15 -8.22 23.26
CA ILE A 333 -5.34 -8.38 21.82
C ILE A 333 -4.34 -7.52 21.03
N SER A 334 -4.20 -6.25 21.41
CA SER A 334 -3.27 -5.31 20.75
C SER A 334 -1.80 -5.72 20.92
N ARG A 335 -1.40 -6.17 22.11
CA ARG A 335 -0.03 -6.59 22.41
C ARG A 335 0.38 -7.84 21.63
N ASN A 336 -0.56 -8.76 21.44
CA ASN A 336 -0.32 -10.02 20.73
C ASN A 336 -0.62 -9.95 19.22
N GLY A 337 -1.04 -8.78 18.70
CA GLY A 337 -1.38 -8.61 17.29
C GLY A 337 -2.58 -9.46 16.86
N LEU A 338 -3.54 -9.65 17.76
CA LEU A 338 -4.75 -10.42 17.53
C LEU A 338 -5.86 -9.52 16.98
N ASP A 339 -6.83 -10.14 16.31
CA ASP A 339 -8.09 -9.54 15.90
C ASP A 339 -9.26 -10.36 16.47
N PHE A 340 -10.45 -9.80 16.54
CA PHE A 340 -11.68 -10.58 16.71
C PHE A 340 -11.98 -11.41 15.46
N ALA A 341 -12.30 -12.69 15.65
CA ALA A 341 -12.83 -13.56 14.61
C ALA A 341 -14.36 -13.44 14.51
N PRO A 342 -15.00 -14.07 13.51
CA PRO A 342 -16.46 -14.22 13.52
C PRO A 342 -16.95 -15.04 14.72
N ALA A 343 -18.07 -14.63 15.30
CA ALA A 343 -18.75 -15.36 16.36
C ALA A 343 -19.19 -16.75 15.88
N LYS A 344 -19.14 -17.73 16.79
CA LYS A 344 -19.80 -19.01 16.55
C LYS A 344 -21.32 -18.84 16.67
N PRO A 345 -22.12 -19.64 15.95
CA PRO A 345 -23.57 -19.62 16.13
C PRO A 345 -23.96 -19.94 17.58
N GLY A 346 -24.69 -19.03 18.22
CA GLY A 346 -25.05 -19.05 19.64
C GLY A 346 -24.25 -18.06 20.50
N ASP A 347 -23.05 -17.67 20.06
CA ASP A 347 -22.15 -16.77 20.80
C ASP A 347 -22.30 -15.29 20.36
N GLU A 348 -23.25 -14.99 19.46
CA GLU A 348 -23.51 -13.61 19.01
C GLU A 348 -23.87 -12.64 20.16
N PRO A 349 -24.65 -13.03 21.19
CA PRO A 349 -24.95 -12.13 22.30
C PRO A 349 -23.69 -11.62 23.03
N ALA A 350 -22.66 -12.46 23.16
CA ALA A 350 -21.38 -12.07 23.74
C ALA A 350 -20.71 -10.96 22.92
N TYR A 351 -20.73 -11.07 21.59
CA TYR A 351 -20.21 -10.04 20.68
C TYR A 351 -20.99 -8.74 20.77
N HIS A 352 -22.31 -8.81 20.89
CA HIS A 352 -23.16 -7.63 21.07
C HIS A 352 -22.89 -6.92 22.40
N GLN A 353 -22.76 -7.69 23.48
CA GLN A 353 -22.43 -7.14 24.79
C GLN A 353 -21.04 -6.50 24.79
N LEU A 354 -20.03 -7.20 24.26
CA LEU A 354 -18.67 -6.67 24.13
C LEU A 354 -18.64 -5.41 23.27
N PHE A 355 -19.38 -5.39 22.15
CA PHE A 355 -19.48 -4.22 21.28
C PHE A 355 -20.04 -3.01 22.01
N ASN A 356 -21.11 -3.19 22.79
CA ASN A 356 -21.69 -2.10 23.58
C ASN A 356 -20.67 -1.56 24.59
N LEU A 357 -19.96 -2.45 25.29
CA LEU A 357 -18.93 -2.04 26.24
C LEU A 357 -17.78 -1.27 25.56
N MET A 358 -17.28 -1.76 24.42
CA MET A 358 -16.23 -1.07 23.64
C MET A 358 -16.70 0.27 23.08
N ARG A 359 -17.96 0.35 22.64
CA ARG A 359 -18.57 1.58 22.14
C ARG A 359 -18.69 2.59 23.26
N ASP A 360 -19.22 2.19 24.41
CA ASP A 360 -19.44 3.07 25.56
C ASP A 360 -18.09 3.57 26.11
N LEU A 361 -17.09 2.69 26.19
CA LEU A 361 -15.70 3.07 26.45
C LEU A 361 -15.21 4.11 25.45
N TYR A 362 -15.37 3.87 24.14
CA TYR A 362 -14.91 4.82 23.13
C TYR A 362 -15.67 6.15 23.20
N VAL A 363 -16.99 6.15 23.45
CA VAL A 363 -17.78 7.39 23.57
C VAL A 363 -17.34 8.22 24.75
N ASN A 364 -17.07 7.60 25.90
CA ASN A 364 -16.60 8.31 27.10
C ASN A 364 -15.25 8.99 26.87
N ILE A 365 -14.40 8.43 26.00
CA ILE A 365 -13.06 8.95 25.77
C ILE A 365 -12.92 9.72 24.45
N ALA A 366 -13.90 9.63 23.55
CA ALA A 366 -13.84 10.27 22.23
C ALA A 366 -13.72 11.81 22.32
N ASP A 367 -14.20 12.42 23.40
CA ASP A 367 -14.06 13.86 23.63
C ASP A 367 -12.59 14.29 23.87
N GLU A 368 -11.74 13.35 24.31
CA GLU A 368 -10.30 13.55 24.53
C GLU A 368 -9.44 13.17 23.30
N ASP A 369 -10.02 12.50 22.31
CA ASP A 369 -9.31 12.06 21.10
C ASP A 369 -9.10 13.24 20.12
N GLU A 370 -7.95 13.91 20.23
CA GLU A 370 -7.52 14.99 19.33
C GLU A 370 -7.56 14.58 17.84
N SER A 371 -7.45 13.28 17.51
CA SER A 371 -7.47 12.80 16.12
C SER A 371 -8.85 12.91 15.45
N LEU A 372 -9.91 13.03 16.25
CA LEU A 372 -11.28 13.28 15.79
C LEU A 372 -11.59 14.76 15.65
N GLN A 373 -10.81 15.62 16.32
CA GLN A 373 -10.96 17.05 16.14
C GLN A 373 -10.54 17.38 14.71
N PRO A 374 -11.43 17.98 13.90
CA PRO A 374 -11.09 18.29 12.53
C PRO A 374 -9.95 19.33 12.55
N GLU A 375 -8.73 18.87 12.24
CA GLU A 375 -7.57 19.72 11.90
C GLU A 375 -7.81 20.57 10.64
N THR A 376 -9.06 20.78 10.22
CA THR A 376 -9.42 21.74 9.18
C THR A 376 -8.86 23.12 9.50
N LYS A 377 -8.74 23.51 10.78
CA LYS A 377 -8.09 24.78 11.14
C LYS A 377 -6.59 24.81 10.84
N LYS A 378 -5.84 23.74 11.12
CA LYS A 378 -4.37 23.71 10.97
C LYS A 378 -3.95 23.56 9.51
N TYR A 379 -4.65 22.74 8.74
CA TYR A 379 -4.39 22.56 7.30
C TYR A 379 -4.84 23.79 6.49
N GLN A 380 -5.97 24.42 6.83
CA GLN A 380 -6.35 25.70 6.21
C GLN A 380 -5.42 26.85 6.61
N GLN A 381 -4.87 26.83 7.84
CA GLN A 381 -3.84 27.79 8.24
C GLN A 381 -2.50 27.55 7.54
N MET A 382 -2.09 26.30 7.32
CA MET A 382 -0.88 25.97 6.53
C MET A 382 -1.04 26.39 5.06
N LEU A 383 -2.17 26.08 4.43
CA LEU A 383 -2.46 26.53 3.06
C LEU A 383 -2.50 28.06 2.95
N LYS A 384 -2.98 28.77 3.98
CA LYS A 384 -2.91 30.23 4.06
C LYS A 384 -1.50 30.77 4.32
N ARG A 385 -0.66 30.04 5.06
CA ARG A 385 0.69 30.48 5.45
C ARG A 385 1.71 30.31 4.33
N ASP A 386 1.55 29.30 3.48
CA ASP A 386 2.49 29.02 2.39
C ASP A 386 2.19 29.81 1.09
N GLY A 387 1.24 30.75 1.14
CA GLY A 387 0.95 31.64 0.02
C GLY A 387 0.55 30.91 -1.26
N VAL A 388 0.03 29.68 -1.17
CA VAL A 388 -0.50 28.94 -2.31
C VAL A 388 -1.70 29.75 -2.83
N PRO A 389 -1.61 30.36 -4.03
CA PRO A 389 -2.68 31.18 -4.54
C PRO A 389 -3.94 30.33 -4.69
N ASP A 390 -5.04 30.84 -4.15
CA ASP A 390 -6.33 30.19 -4.17
C ASP A 390 -6.82 30.08 -5.63
N VAL A 391 -6.56 28.93 -6.26
CA VAL A 391 -6.96 28.67 -7.66
C VAL A 391 -8.50 28.57 -7.80
N SER A 392 -9.27 28.71 -6.71
CA SER A 392 -10.73 28.69 -6.74
C SER A 392 -11.38 30.03 -7.07
N SER A 393 -10.63 31.15 -7.15
CA SER A 393 -11.16 32.43 -7.66
C SER A 393 -11.10 32.51 -9.19
N GLY A 394 -11.51 31.44 -9.87
CA GLY A 394 -11.83 31.46 -11.29
C GLY A 394 -13.10 32.26 -11.49
N SER A 395 -12.93 33.56 -11.73
CA SER A 395 -14.01 34.45 -12.18
C SER A 395 -14.71 33.79 -13.37
N VAL A 396 -15.99 33.46 -13.18
CA VAL A 396 -16.92 33.26 -14.28
C VAL A 396 -16.99 34.59 -15.02
N LEU A 397 -16.12 34.75 -16.01
CA LEU A 397 -16.21 35.80 -17.01
C LEU A 397 -17.38 35.44 -17.91
N ASN A 398 -18.56 35.95 -17.57
CA ASN A 398 -19.63 36.16 -18.53
C ASN A 398 -19.10 37.05 -19.66
N LYS A 399 -18.96 36.48 -20.85
CA LYS A 399 -19.21 37.14 -22.14
C LYS A 399 -19.83 36.15 -23.10
#